data_AF-E2AEU1-F1
#
_entry.id   AF-E2AEU1-F1
#
_cell.length_a   1.000
_cell.length_b   1.000
_cell.length_c   1.000
_cell.angle_alpha   90.00
_cell.angle_beta   90.00
_cell.angle_gamma   90.00
#
_symmetry.space_group_name_H-M   'P 1'
#
loop_
_entity.id
_entity.type
_entity.pdbx_description
1 polymer ?
#
loop_
_entity_poly.entity_id
_entity_poly.type
_entity_poly.pdbx_seq_one_letter_code
_entity_poly.pdbx_strand_id
1 'polypeptide(L)' 'FNCPACGRVYKLKSSLRNHQKWECGKEPQFQCPHCVYRAKQKMHIARHMERMH' A
#
# COMPACT_ATOMS: atom_id res chain seq x y z
N PHE A 1 5.71 10.09 -13.89
CA PHE A 1 4.42 10.57 -13.35
C PHE A 1 4.57 10.91 -11.87
N ASN A 2 4.42 12.18 -11.48
CA ASN A 2 4.61 12.63 -10.10
C ASN A 2 3.28 12.73 -9.34
N CYS A 3 3.30 12.43 -8.05
CA CYS A 3 2.17 12.68 -7.16
C CYS A 3 2.20 14.13 -6.66
N PRO A 4 1.14 14.94 -6.86
CA PRO A 4 1.12 16.33 -6.43
C PRO A 4 1.07 16.49 -4.91
N ALA A 5 0.55 15.49 -4.19
CA ALA A 5 0.38 15.58 -2.74
C ALA A 5 1.63 15.18 -1.93
N CYS A 6 2.49 14.32 -2.46
CA CYS A 6 3.67 13.83 -1.73
C CYS A 6 4.98 13.90 -2.53
N GLY A 7 4.94 14.35 -3.79
CA GLY A 7 6.12 14.50 -4.65
C GLY A 7 6.70 13.20 -5.22
N ARG A 8 6.20 12.01 -4.82
CA ARG A 8 6.74 10.73 -5.32
C ARG A 8 6.60 10.58 -6.83
N VAL A 9 7.65 10.07 -7.47
CA VAL A 9 7.71 9.85 -8.91
C VAL A 9 7.58 8.37 -9.24
N TYR A 10 6.70 8.07 -10.20
CA TYR A 10 6.40 6.74 -10.69
C TYR A 10 6.71 6.64 -12.18
N LYS A 11 7.21 5.47 -12.59
CA LYS A 11 7.50 5.16 -14.00
C LYS A 11 6.21 5.03 -14.84
N LEU A 12 5.13 4.53 -14.25
CA LEU A 12 3.86 4.26 -14.92
C LEU A 12 2.70 5.07 -14.32
N LYS A 13 1.75 5.48 -15.17
CA LYS A 13 0.54 6.22 -14.76
C LYS A 13 -0.37 5.37 -13.87
N SER A 14 -0.46 4.06 -14.15
CA SER A 14 -1.20 3.09 -13.34
C SER A 14 -0.66 3.00 -11.91
N SER A 15 0.66 2.99 -11.75
CA SER A 15 1.31 2.99 -10.44
C SER A 15 1.03 4.28 -9.65
N LEU A 16 1.12 5.45 -10.31
CA LEU A 16 0.75 6.71 -9.67
C LEU A 16 -0.72 6.69 -9.22
N ARG A 17 -1.64 6.21 -10.07
CA ARG A 17 -3.07 6.13 -9.75
C ARG A 17 -3.31 5.21 -8.54
N ASN A 18 -2.66 4.04 -8.50
CA ASN A 18 -2.78 3.13 -7.37
C ASN A 18 -2.20 3.73 -6.09
N HIS A 19 -1.06 4.41 -6.19
CA HIS A 19 -0.47 5.14 -5.08
C HIS A 19 -1.42 6.20 -4.53
N GLN A 20 -1.99 7.05 -5.38
CA GLN A 20 -2.96 8.07 -4.95
C GLN A 20 -4.20 7.45 -4.32
N LYS A 21 -4.68 6.32 -4.85
CA LYS A 21 -5.89 5.67 -4.36
C LYS A 21 -5.73 5.02 -3.00
N TRP A 22 -4.57 4.41 -2.71
CA TRP A 22 -4.40 3.54 -1.55
C TRP A 22 -3.30 3.94 -0.59
N GLU A 23 -2.36 4.79 -1.01
CA GLU A 23 -1.17 5.06 -0.22
C GLU A 23 -0.95 6.52 0.13
N CYS A 24 -1.27 7.43 -0.78
CA CYS A 24 -1.02 8.85 -0.59
C CYS A 24 -2.01 9.42 0.43
N GLY A 25 -1.49 9.88 1.57
CA GLY A 25 -2.32 10.40 2.68
C GLY A 25 -3.23 9.36 3.32
N LYS A 26 -3.02 8.07 3.04
CA LYS A 26 -3.82 6.97 3.61
C LYS A 26 -2.97 6.08 4.48
N GLU A 27 -3.46 5.85 5.69
CA GLU A 27 -2.86 4.92 6.62
C GLU A 27 -3.12 3.46 6.19
N PRO A 28 -2.23 2.53 6.57
CA PRO A 28 -2.43 1.10 6.33
C PRO A 28 -3.72 0.61 6.99
N GLN A 29 -4.75 0.36 6.18
CA GLN A 29 -6.08 -0.02 6.66
C GLN A 29 -6.19 -1.49 7.04
N PHE A 30 -5.28 -2.35 6.54
CA PHE A 30 -5.33 -3.78 6.79
C PHE A 30 -4.29 -4.16 7.82
N GLN A 31 -4.72 -4.64 8.98
CA GLN A 31 -3.86 -5.11 10.07
C GLN A 31 -3.86 -6.63 10.10
N CYS A 32 -2.68 -7.23 10.31
CA CYS A 32 -2.56 -8.66 10.56
C CYS A 32 -3.17 -9.00 11.92
N PRO A 33 -4.00 -10.05 12.05
CA PRO A 33 -4.56 -10.47 13.33
C PRO A 33 -3.53 -11.13 14.26
N HIS A 34 -2.39 -11.61 13.74
CA HIS A 34 -1.38 -12.34 14.52
C HIS A 34 -0.16 -11.49 14.90
N CYS A 35 0.01 -10.31 14.31
CA CYS A 35 1.15 -9.43 14.61
C CYS A 35 0.84 -7.94 14.34
N VAL A 36 1.80 -7.07 14.64
CA VAL A 36 1.68 -5.62 14.46
C VAL A 36 1.82 -5.15 13.00
N TYR A 37 2.00 -6.08 12.05
CA TYR A 37 2.16 -5.73 10.64
C TYR A 37 0.88 -5.13 10.07
N ARG A 38 1.03 -4.02 9.35
CA ARG A 38 -0.07 -3.37 8.63
C ARG A 38 0.29 -3.15 7.18
N ALA A 39 -0.67 -3.32 6.29
CA ALA A 39 -0.50 -3.03 4.88
C ALA A 39 -1.63 -2.15 4.33
N LYS A 40 -1.32 -1.50 3.22
CA LYS A 40 -2.23 -0.60 2.50
C LYS A 40 -3.16 -1.32 1.54
N GLN A 41 -2.90 -2.60 1.25
CA GLN A 41 -3.66 -3.41 0.31
C GLN A 41 -3.86 -4.83 0.84
N LYS A 42 -5.03 -5.41 0.57
CA LYS A 42 -5.41 -6.76 1.01
C LYS A 42 -4.46 -7.85 0.50
N MET A 43 -4.03 -7.75 -0.76
CA MET A 43 -3.09 -8.72 -1.35
C MET A 43 -1.76 -8.80 -0.59
N HIS A 44 -1.30 -7.68 -0.02
CA HIS A 44 -0.09 -7.65 0.78
C HIS A 44 -0.27 -8.31 2.14
N ILE A 45 -1.45 -8.16 2.78
CA ILE A 45 -1.76 -8.93 4.00
C ILE A 45 -1.89 -10.40 3.68
N ALA A 46 -2.62 -10.80 2.63
CA ALA A 46 -2.78 -12.21 2.28
C ALA A 46 -1.42 -12.91 2.10
N ARG A 47 -0.51 -12.29 1.32
CA ARG A 47 0.85 -12.79 1.14
C ARG A 47 1.69 -12.74 2.43
N HIS A 48 1.48 -11.73 3.28
CA HIS A 48 2.16 -11.66 4.58
C HIS A 48 1.71 -12.82 5.47
N MET A 49 0.40 -13.12 5.52
CA MET A 49 -0.12 -14.24 6.29
C MET A 49 0.48 -15.55 5.78
N GLU A 50 0.39 -15.85 4.48
CA GLU A 50 0.95 -17.07 3.88
C GLU A 50 2.45 -17.32 4.17
N ARG A 51 3.24 -16.25 4.30
CA ARG A 51 4.70 -16.36 4.42
C ARG A 51 5.22 -16.27 5.85
N MET A 52 4.44 -15.69 6.77
CA MET A 52 4.89 -15.40 8.13
C MET A 52 4.11 -16.19 9.19
N HIS A 53 2.97 -16.78 8.83
CA HIS A 53 2.05 -17.50 9.71
C HIS A 53 1.53 -18.77 9.02
#